data_AF-A0A327STQ0-F1
#
_entry.id   AF-A0A327STQ0-F1
#
_cell.length_a   1.000
_cell.length_b   1.000
_cell.length_c   1.000
_cell.angle_alpha   90.00
_cell.angle_beta   90.00
_cell.angle_gamma   90.00
#
_symmetry.space_group_name_H-M   'P 1'
#
loop_
_entity.id
_entity.type
_entity.pdbx_description
1 polymer ?
#
loop_
_entity_poly.entity_id
_entity_poly.type
_entity_poly.pdbx_seq_one_letter_code
_entity_poly.pdbx_strand_id
1 'polypeptide(L)'
;MVLNVIYYYYYLIYTKIIPDNEPHATVIFTLSVSEMMILNLLLEIYLIKSHCISLPIWISVALLVLILLFNIFYYRISKKGEAIVKNQPKLLKSNALSIVVTGLIFIIAIACMIFGSNYTHDLLNECKFGVN
;
A
#
# COMPACT_ATOMS: atom_id res chain seq x y z
N MET A 1 0.67 -8.43 13.25
CA MET A 1 1.53 -7.67 14.18
C MET A 1 1.85 -6.28 13.62
N VAL A 2 2.54 -6.16 12.47
CA VAL A 2 2.85 -4.85 11.84
C VAL A 2 1.65 -4.25 11.07
N LEU A 3 0.94 -5.06 10.27
CA LEU A 3 -0.26 -4.62 9.55
C LEU A 3 -1.35 -4.02 10.46
N ASN A 4 -1.48 -4.55 11.69
CA ASN A 4 -2.43 -4.02 12.67
C ASN A 4 -2.00 -2.64 13.19
N VAL A 5 -0.69 -2.43 13.32
CA VAL A 5 -0.13 -1.13 13.70
C VAL A 5 -0.41 -0.13 12.58
N ILE A 6 -0.06 -0.46 11.33
CA ILE A 6 -0.30 0.42 10.17
C ILE A 6 -1.78 0.79 10.08
N TYR A 7 -2.68 -0.21 10.17
CA TYR A 7 -4.12 0.01 10.17
C TYR A 7 -4.56 0.98 11.29
N TYR A 8 -4.09 0.77 12.52
CA TYR A 8 -4.43 1.62 13.65
C TYR A 8 -3.96 3.07 13.46
N TYR A 9 -2.74 3.28 12.95
CA TYR A 9 -2.22 4.64 12.74
C TYR A 9 -2.87 5.33 11.54
N TYR A 10 -3.21 4.61 10.47
CA TYR A 10 -4.07 5.16 9.40
C TYR A 10 -5.43 5.56 9.97
N TYR A 11 -6.04 4.73 10.81
CA TYR A 11 -7.30 5.04 11.48
C TYR A 11 -7.21 6.29 12.35
N LEU A 12 -6.11 6.48 13.08
CA LEU A 12 -5.87 7.70 13.86
C LEU A 12 -5.79 8.96 12.97
N ILE A 13 -5.21 8.86 11.77
CA ILE A 13 -5.18 9.98 10.82
C ILE A 13 -6.60 10.37 10.41
N TYR A 14 -7.42 9.39 10.00
CA TYR A 14 -8.80 9.61 9.55
C TYR A 14 -9.82 9.89 10.66
N THR A 15 -9.38 9.88 11.93
CA THR A 15 -10.23 10.25 13.07
C THR A 15 -9.79 11.54 13.75
N LYS A 16 -8.49 11.86 13.74
CA LYS A 16 -7.94 13.01 14.47
C LYS A 16 -7.44 14.15 13.58
N ILE A 17 -6.90 13.82 12.40
CA ILE A 17 -6.27 14.81 11.51
C ILE A 17 -7.24 15.19 10.40
N ILE A 18 -7.81 14.19 9.73
CA ILE A 18 -8.79 14.34 8.65
C ILE A 18 -10.04 13.56 9.05
N PRO A 19 -10.92 14.11 9.90
CA PRO A 19 -12.06 13.38 10.43
C PRO A 19 -13.00 12.95 9.30
N ASP A 20 -13.19 11.64 9.20
CA ASP A 20 -14.08 10.98 8.24
C ASP A 20 -15.31 10.41 8.98
N ASN A 21 -16.44 10.31 8.28
CA ASN A 21 -17.67 9.70 8.78
C ASN A 21 -17.55 8.16 8.86
N GLU A 22 -16.76 7.54 7.98
CA GLU A 22 -16.51 6.09 7.97
C GLU A 22 -15.00 5.76 7.97
N PRO A 23 -14.27 6.06 9.06
CA PRO A 23 -12.82 5.94 9.10
C PRO A 23 -12.34 4.51 8.84
N HIS A 24 -13.09 3.48 9.21
CA HIS A 24 -12.74 2.09 8.91
C HIS A 24 -12.74 1.78 7.41
N ALA A 25 -13.71 2.30 6.66
CA ALA A 25 -13.81 2.06 5.22
C ALA A 25 -12.69 2.81 4.49
N THR A 26 -12.46 4.07 4.85
CA THR A 26 -11.41 4.90 4.26
C THR A 26 -10.02 4.33 4.53
N VAL A 27 -9.75 3.81 5.74
CA VAL A 27 -8.48 3.12 6.05
C VAL A 27 -8.30 1.88 5.18
N ILE A 28 -9.33 1.03 5.05
CA ILE A 28 -9.24 -0.19 4.23
C ILE A 28 -8.93 0.18 2.78
N PHE A 29 -9.61 1.19 2.24
CA PHE A 29 -9.39 1.64 0.87
C PHE A 29 -7.97 2.20 0.67
N THR A 30 -7.57 3.14 1.51
CA THR A 30 -6.26 3.82 1.40
C THR A 30 -5.09 2.87 1.65
N LEU A 31 -5.23 1.92 2.58
CA LEU A 31 -4.26 0.85 2.78
C LEU A 31 -4.15 -0.03 1.54
N SER A 32 -5.29 -0.45 0.96
CA SER A 32 -5.31 -1.30 -0.24
C SER A 32 -4.68 -0.62 -1.45
N VAL A 33 -4.93 0.69 -1.64
CA VAL A 33 -4.27 1.47 -2.69
C VAL A 33 -2.77 1.58 -2.44
N SER A 34 -2.35 1.82 -1.20
CA SER A 34 -0.93 1.92 -0.84
C SER A 34 -0.18 0.61 -1.11
N GLU A 35 -0.77 -0.52 -0.70
CA GLU A 35 -0.23 -1.87 -0.94
C GLU A 35 -0.17 -2.18 -2.43
N MET A 36 -1.23 -1.86 -3.19
CA MET A 36 -1.27 -2.07 -4.63
C MET A 36 -0.17 -1.28 -5.35
N MET A 37 0.05 0.00 -5.02
CA MET A 37 1.10 0.82 -5.64
C MET A 37 2.49 0.21 -5.48
N ILE A 38 2.81 -0.25 -4.26
CA ILE A 38 4.12 -0.85 -3.97
C ILE A 38 4.26 -2.18 -4.71
N LEU A 39 3.25 -3.05 -4.63
CA LEU A 39 3.29 -4.38 -5.26
C LEU A 39 3.31 -4.29 -6.78
N ASN A 40 2.55 -3.35 -7.37
CA ASN A 40 2.52 -3.14 -8.81
C ASN A 40 3.90 -2.73 -9.33
N LEU A 41 4.57 -1.78 -8.68
CA LEU A 41 5.91 -1.36 -9.06
C LEU A 41 6.93 -2.50 -8.94
N LEU A 42 6.89 -3.27 -7.85
CA LEU A 42 7.79 -4.42 -7.66
C LEU A 42 7.57 -5.48 -8.75
N LEU A 43 6.31 -5.78 -9.08
CA LEU A 43 5.97 -6.75 -10.11
C LEU A 43 6.43 -6.27 -11.49
N GLU A 44 6.23 -5.00 -11.81
CA GLU A 44 6.62 -4.42 -13.09
C GLU A 44 8.14 -4.41 -13.26
N ILE A 45 8.90 -4.00 -12.24
CA ILE A 45 10.37 -4.07 -12.23
C ILE A 45 10.84 -5.50 -12.47
N TYR A 46 10.22 -6.48 -11.79
CA TYR A 46 10.57 -7.88 -11.95
C TYR A 46 10.32 -8.37 -13.38
N LEU A 47 9.16 -8.06 -13.97
CA LEU A 47 8.81 -8.46 -15.34
C LEU A 47 9.71 -7.81 -16.39
N ILE A 48 10.04 -6.53 -16.20
CA ILE A 48 10.96 -5.84 -17.10
C ILE A 48 12.34 -6.49 -17.03
N LYS A 49 12.91 -6.69 -15.83
CA LYS A 49 14.25 -7.28 -15.70
C LYS A 49 14.35 -8.72 -16.18
N SER A 50 13.28 -9.50 -16.07
CA SER A 50 13.30 -10.93 -16.44
C SER A 50 12.88 -11.20 -17.87
N HIS A 51 11.96 -10.41 -18.43
CA HIS A 51 11.33 -10.68 -19.74
C HIS A 51 11.29 -9.46 -20.69
N CYS A 52 11.70 -8.28 -20.26
CA CYS A 52 11.56 -7.00 -20.99
C CYS A 52 10.09 -6.68 -21.40
N ILE A 53 9.12 -7.03 -20.55
CA ILE A 53 7.68 -6.80 -20.80
C ILE A 53 7.13 -5.78 -19.79
N SER A 54 6.23 -4.91 -20.25
CA SER A 54 5.48 -3.98 -19.39
C SER A 54 4.21 -4.64 -18.85
N LEU A 55 3.84 -4.30 -17.62
CA LEU A 55 2.63 -4.81 -17.00
C LEU A 55 1.40 -4.10 -17.58
N PRO A 56 0.42 -4.83 -18.16
CA PRO A 56 -0.79 -4.20 -18.66
C PRO A 56 -1.67 -3.68 -17.52
N ILE A 57 -2.29 -2.51 -17.74
CA ILE A 57 -3.09 -1.79 -16.73
C ILE A 57 -4.22 -2.63 -16.12
N TRP A 58 -4.81 -3.54 -16.90
CA TRP A 58 -5.87 -4.44 -16.43
C TRP A 58 -5.40 -5.39 -15.32
N ILE A 59 -4.12 -5.80 -15.34
CA ILE A 59 -3.54 -6.61 -14.27
C ILE A 59 -3.37 -5.77 -13.00
N SER A 60 -2.96 -4.51 -13.11
CA SER A 60 -2.90 -3.58 -11.98
C SER A 60 -4.27 -3.35 -11.34
N VAL A 61 -5.32 -3.20 -12.16
CA VAL A 61 -6.70 -3.07 -11.69
C VAL A 61 -7.16 -4.35 -11.01
N ALA A 62 -6.88 -5.52 -11.58
CA ALA A 62 -7.21 -6.81 -10.97
C ALA A 62 -6.49 -6.98 -9.62
N LEU A 63 -5.22 -6.58 -9.53
CA LEU A 63 -4.43 -6.61 -8.30
C LEU A 63 -5.06 -5.71 -7.22
N LEU A 64 -5.50 -4.50 -7.58
CA LEU A 64 -6.21 -3.62 -6.65
C LEU A 64 -7.47 -4.28 -6.08
N VAL A 65 -8.30 -4.86 -6.95
CA VAL A 65 -9.54 -5.52 -6.54
C VAL A 65 -9.25 -6.69 -5.61
N LEU A 66 -8.24 -7.51 -5.91
CA LEU A 66 -7.85 -8.63 -5.07
C LEU A 66 -7.39 -8.19 -3.68
N ILE A 67 -6.51 -7.18 -3.61
CA ILE A 67 -6.01 -6.62 -2.34
C ILE A 67 -7.16 -6.00 -1.54
N LEU A 68 -8.02 -5.25 -2.20
CA LEU A 68 -9.18 -4.61 -1.57
C LEU A 68 -10.13 -5.65 -0.97
N LEU A 69 -10.47 -6.71 -1.73
CA LEU A 69 -11.32 -7.79 -1.24
C LEU A 69 -10.68 -8.52 -0.06
N PHE A 70 -9.38 -8.78 -0.13
CA PHE A 70 -8.62 -9.39 0.97
C PHE A 70 -8.69 -8.53 2.23
N ASN A 71 -8.44 -7.22 2.12
CA ASN A 71 -8.47 -6.28 3.24
C ASN A 71 -9.89 -6.09 3.81
N ILE A 72 -10.92 -6.06 2.96
CA ILE A 72 -12.32 -6.05 3.42
C ILE A 72 -12.62 -7.33 4.24
N PHE A 73 -12.22 -8.50 3.73
CA PHE A 73 -12.45 -9.76 4.42
C PHE A 73 -11.70 -9.80 5.77
N TYR A 74 -10.45 -9.36 5.77
CA TYR A 74 -9.58 -9.39 6.95
C TYR A 74 -10.00 -8.38 8.03
N TYR A 75 -10.24 -7.12 7.67
CA TYR A 75 -10.49 -6.05 8.65
C TYR A 75 -11.96 -5.87 8.98
N ARG A 76 -12.87 -5.97 7.99
CA ARG A 76 -14.30 -5.71 8.18
C ARG A 76 -15.06 -7.00 8.51
N ILE A 77 -15.00 -8.02 7.65
CA ILE A 77 -15.81 -9.24 7.82
C ILE A 77 -15.36 -10.02 9.07
N SER A 78 -14.05 -10.12 9.30
CA SER A 78 -13.51 -10.79 10.48
C SER A 78 -13.55 -9.94 11.77
N LYS A 79 -14.14 -8.73 11.74
CA LYS A 79 -14.19 -7.74 12.84
C LYS A 79 -12.84 -7.39 13.47
N LYS A 80 -11.73 -7.68 12.79
CA LYS A 80 -10.38 -7.42 13.31
C LYS A 80 -10.08 -5.92 13.37
N GLY A 81 -10.67 -5.11 12.48
CA GLY A 81 -10.50 -3.65 12.50
C GLY A 81 -10.94 -3.03 13.83
N GLU A 82 -12.11 -3.43 14.35
CA GLU A 82 -12.61 -2.99 15.66
C GLU A 82 -11.71 -3.48 16.80
N ALA A 83 -11.31 -4.74 16.77
CA ALA A 83 -10.41 -5.31 17.76
C ALA A 83 -9.05 -4.60 17.79
N ILE A 84 -8.53 -4.21 16.63
CA ILE A 84 -7.26 -3.47 16.49
C ILE A 84 -7.37 -2.09 17.12
N VAL A 85 -8.45 -1.35 16.86
CA VAL A 85 -8.67 -0.03 17.45
C VAL A 85 -8.79 -0.11 18.98
N LYS A 86 -9.45 -1.16 19.50
CA LYS A 86 -9.56 -1.39 20.94
C LYS A 86 -8.20 -1.75 21.58
N ASN A 87 -7.38 -2.55 20.90
CA ASN A 87 -6.11 -3.04 21.43
C ASN A 87 -4.96 -2.04 21.30
N GLN A 88 -5.10 -1.00 20.47
CA GLN A 88 -4.10 0.06 20.25
C GLN A 88 -2.67 -0.49 20.08
N PRO A 89 -2.44 -1.35 19.06
CA PRO A 89 -1.17 -2.03 18.90
C PRO A 89 -0.02 -1.05 18.65
N LYS A 90 1.14 -1.36 19.21
CA LYS A 90 2.36 -0.57 19.09
C LYS A 90 3.49 -1.44 18.57
N LEU A 91 4.29 -0.90 17.66
CA LEU A 91 5.52 -1.53 17.20
C LEU A 91 6.58 -1.41 18.29
N LEU A 92 7.12 -2.54 18.76
CA LEU A 92 8.14 -2.58 19.84
C LEU A 92 7.74 -1.77 21.09
N LYS A 93 6.44 -1.72 21.43
CA LYS A 93 5.86 -0.92 22.53
C LYS A 93 6.06 0.61 22.40
N SER A 94 6.59 1.11 21.28
CA SER A 94 6.86 2.53 21.05
C SER A 94 5.84 3.16 20.11
N ASN A 95 5.23 4.27 20.55
CA ASN A 95 4.32 5.06 19.73
C ASN A 95 5.08 5.79 18.60
N ALA A 96 6.20 6.43 18.93
CA ALA A 96 6.99 7.22 17.98
C ALA A 96 7.48 6.35 16.80
N LEU A 97 8.00 5.16 17.10
CA LEU A 97 8.46 4.23 16.07
C LEU A 97 7.31 3.80 15.16
N SER A 98 6.14 3.53 15.72
CA SER A 98 4.96 3.12 14.95
C SER A 98 4.54 4.21 13.97
N ILE A 99 4.50 5.48 14.42
CA ILE A 99 4.16 6.63 13.57
C ILE A 99 5.17 6.78 12.44
N VAL A 100 6.48 6.72 12.75
CA VAL A 100 7.54 6.86 11.75
C VAL A 100 7.44 5.76 10.69
N VAL A 101 7.27 4.51 11.10
CA VAL A 101 7.15 3.37 10.15
C VAL A 101 5.93 3.53 9.27
N THR A 102 4.77 3.87 9.86
CA THR A 102 3.54 4.08 9.08
C THR A 102 3.68 5.26 8.11
N GLY A 103 4.29 6.36 8.54
CA GLY A 103 4.56 7.51 7.70
C GLY A 103 5.52 7.18 6.54
N LEU A 104 6.58 6.42 6.80
CA LEU A 104 7.51 5.96 5.77
C LEU A 104 6.81 5.11 4.71
N ILE A 105 5.95 4.16 5.12
CA ILE A 105 5.19 3.33 4.17
C ILE A 105 4.29 4.19 3.29
N PHE A 106 3.63 5.19 3.85
CA PHE A 106 2.78 6.10 3.09
C PHE A 106 3.58 6.96 2.11
N ILE A 107 4.73 7.50 2.54
CA ILE A 107 5.65 8.25 1.67
C ILE A 107 6.16 7.36 0.53
N ILE A 108 6.53 6.11 0.82
CA ILE A 108 6.97 5.14 -0.20
C ILE A 108 5.84 4.88 -1.19
N ALA A 109 4.61 4.64 -0.72
CA ALA A 109 3.47 4.40 -1.60
C ALA A 109 3.20 5.59 -2.54
N ILE A 110 3.29 6.83 -2.03
CA ILE A 110 3.17 8.04 -2.85
C ILE A 110 4.33 8.15 -3.84
N ALA A 111 5.55 7.88 -3.40
CA ALA A 111 6.72 7.89 -4.29
C ALA A 111 6.57 6.86 -5.43
N CYS A 112 6.07 5.66 -5.13
CA CYS A 112 5.74 4.66 -6.14
C CYS A 112 4.68 5.16 -7.12
N MET A 113 3.66 5.88 -6.64
CA MET A 113 2.62 6.45 -7.50
C MET A 113 3.16 7.54 -8.44
N ILE A 114 4.02 8.43 -7.94
CA ILE A 114 4.53 9.58 -8.73
C ILE A 114 5.65 9.15 -9.68
N PHE A 115 6.64 8.41 -9.17
CA PHE A 115 7.87 8.11 -9.89
C PHE A 115 7.87 6.72 -10.54
N GLY A 116 7.00 5.81 -10.10
CA GLY A 116 7.02 4.42 -10.54
C GLY A 116 6.88 4.26 -12.05
N SER A 117 5.95 4.99 -12.67
CA SER A 117 5.71 4.89 -14.12
C SER A 117 6.89 5.39 -14.97
N ASN A 118 7.56 6.46 -14.55
CA ASN A 118 8.71 6.97 -15.29
C ASN A 118 9.88 5.98 -15.15
N TYR A 119 10.11 5.49 -13.93
CA TYR A 119 11.16 4.53 -13.66
C TYR A 119 10.98 3.22 -14.43
N THR A 120 9.77 2.66 -14.50
CA THR A 120 9.51 1.42 -15.26
C THR A 120 9.59 1.64 -16.77
N HIS A 121 9.20 2.83 -17.26
CA HIS A 121 9.35 3.19 -18.66
C HIS A 121 10.82 3.27 -19.08
N ASP A 122 11.66 3.96 -18.31
CA ASP A 122 13.10 4.08 -18.58
C ASP A 122 13.78 2.71 -18.54
N LEU A 123 13.48 1.92 -17.51
CA LEU A 123 13.98 0.55 -17.38
C LEU A 123 13.58 -0.35 -18.56
N LEU A 124 12.35 -0.20 -19.07
CA LEU A 124 11.87 -0.96 -20.23
C LEU A 124 12.61 -0.56 -21.51
N ASN A 125 12.92 0.73 -21.68
CA ASN A 125 13.65 1.22 -22.84
C ASN A 125 15.10 0.74 -22.84
N GLU A 126 15.77 0.76 -21.69
CA GLU A 126 17.10 0.16 -21.51
C GLU A 126 17.06 -1.34 -21.89
N CYS A 127 16.05 -2.08 -21.42
CA CYS A 127 15.90 -3.51 -21.69
C CYS A 127 15.68 -3.83 -23.18
N LYS A 128 14.87 -3.02 -23.89
CA LYS A 128 14.50 -3.27 -25.29
C LYS A 128 15.51 -2.74 -26.30
N PHE A 129 16.09 -1.58 -26.02
CA PHE A 129 16.91 -0.86 -26.99
C PHE A 129 18.40 -0.85 -26.64
N GLY A 130 18.78 -1.37 -25.46
CA GLY A 130 20.18 -1.50 -25.05
C GLY A 130 20.91 -0.15 -24.98
N VAL A 131 20.18 0.93 -24.67
CA VAL A 131 20.76 2.26 -24.52
C VAL A 131 21.38 2.33 -23.12
N ASN A 132 22.69 2.07 -23.03
CA ASN A 132 23.51 2.49 -21.91
C ASN A 132 23.91 3.96 -22.08
#